data_AF-A0A3R6II72-F1
#
_entry.id   AF-A0A3R6II72-F1
#
_cell.length_a   1.000
_cell.length_b   1.000
_cell.length_c   1.000
_cell.angle_alpha   90.00
_cell.angle_beta   90.00
_cell.angle_gamma   90.00
#
_symmetry.space_group_name_H-M   'P 1'
#
loop_
_entity.id
_entity.type
_entity.pdbx_description
1 polymer ?
#
loop_
_entity_poly.entity_id
_entity_poly.type
_entity_poly.pdbx_seq_one_letter_code
_entity_poly.pdbx_strand_id
1 'polypeptide(L)'
;MENSLIGFNMKTKIIISLSTFFLLLGCSSIKISTTEIGTNLQEVAINNAVENFSTNCNLFKNDSVFSVNFEDSVFYKSTLIQADKTKYKDGRTHQWERGDLYDGIVSVEIVGTRYKYYYSEETKDKLPTKYVIKNGKLFYWWDDNYPVTEEIITVLWKYNILQKDYIISEFLSDDSQKGAHYYFCKNDLSKYKRVVTNIGLGYYKPPKLKCN
;
A
#
# COMPACT_ATOMS: atom_id res chain seq x y z
N MET A 1 73.05 27.86 -28.80
CA MET A 1 73.60 26.55 -28.40
C MET A 1 72.54 25.88 -27.55
N GLU A 2 71.56 25.26 -28.20
CA GLU A 2 71.57 23.84 -28.66
C GLU A 2 71.62 22.86 -27.48
N ASN A 3 70.49 22.19 -27.23
CA ASN A 3 70.26 20.75 -27.40
C ASN A 3 70.81 19.91 -26.21
N SER A 4 70.14 18.90 -25.65
CA SER A 4 69.04 18.06 -26.10
C SER A 4 68.50 17.20 -24.95
N LEU A 5 67.28 16.70 -25.15
CA LEU A 5 66.57 15.67 -24.40
C LEU A 5 67.19 14.27 -24.55
N ILE A 6 67.20 13.48 -23.47
CA ILE A 6 66.99 12.00 -23.43
C ILE A 6 66.41 11.74 -22.02
N GLY A 7 65.28 11.08 -21.73
CA GLY A 7 64.49 10.06 -22.41
C GLY A 7 64.29 8.88 -21.44
N PHE A 8 63.08 8.76 -20.88
CA PHE A 8 62.37 7.58 -20.31
C PHE A 8 63.15 6.44 -19.59
N ASN A 9 62.69 5.97 -18.41
CA ASN A 9 61.77 4.81 -18.29
C ASN A 9 61.48 4.35 -16.83
N MET A 10 60.20 4.12 -16.55
CA MET A 10 59.52 3.23 -15.56
C MET A 10 60.21 2.79 -14.26
N LYS A 11 59.56 3.10 -13.12
CA LYS A 11 58.75 2.11 -12.36
C LYS A 11 57.97 2.80 -11.24
N THR A 12 56.83 3.35 -11.63
CA THR A 12 55.77 3.83 -10.75
C THR A 12 55.16 2.64 -9.99
N LYS A 13 55.47 2.48 -8.70
CA LYS A 13 54.67 1.63 -7.81
C LYS A 13 53.64 2.51 -7.11
N ILE A 14 52.54 2.80 -7.81
CA ILE A 14 51.32 3.29 -7.15
C ILE A 14 50.71 2.08 -6.45
N ILE A 15 50.82 2.04 -5.13
CA ILE A 15 50.06 1.12 -4.29
C ILE A 15 48.64 1.69 -4.24
N ILE A 16 47.73 1.12 -5.05
CA ILE A 16 46.30 1.37 -4.94
C ILE A 16 45.84 0.63 -3.68
N SER A 17 45.79 1.34 -2.55
CA SER A 17 45.07 0.86 -1.36
C SER A 17 43.58 0.91 -1.66
N LEU A 18 43.07 -0.23 -2.15
CA LEU A 18 41.64 -0.46 -2.36
C LEU A 18 41.00 -0.64 -0.98
N SER A 19 40.79 0.47 -0.26
CA SER A 19 40.03 0.50 0.98
C SER A 19 38.57 0.20 0.66
N THR A 20 38.25 -1.09 0.76
CA THR A 20 36.91 -1.66 0.78
C THR A 20 36.17 -1.14 2.02
N PHE A 21 35.69 0.11 1.93
CA PHE A 21 34.71 0.68 2.85
C PHE A 21 33.32 0.56 2.22
N PHE A 22 32.94 -0.67 1.88
CA PHE A 22 31.57 -1.06 1.60
C PHE A 22 31.29 -2.28 2.46
N LEU A 23 30.10 -2.32 3.08
CA LEU A 23 29.54 -3.41 3.88
C LEU A 23 29.61 -3.28 5.41
N LEU A 24 29.30 -2.12 6.01
CA LEU A 24 28.72 -2.07 7.36
C LEU A 24 27.79 -0.85 7.54
N LEU A 25 26.77 -0.73 6.69
CA LEU A 25 25.47 -0.27 7.20
C LEU A 25 24.61 -1.52 7.20
N GLY A 26 24.66 -2.21 8.33
CA GLY A 26 23.91 -3.44 8.54
C GLY A 26 22.44 -3.21 8.20
N CYS A 27 21.83 -4.20 7.59
CA CYS A 27 20.40 -4.37 7.67
C CYS A 27 20.04 -4.34 9.16
N SER A 28 19.54 -3.21 9.66
CA SER A 28 18.67 -3.23 10.81
C SER A 28 17.46 -4.05 10.37
N SER A 29 17.50 -5.36 10.63
CA SER A 29 16.29 -6.14 10.78
C SER A 29 15.55 -5.46 11.92
N ILE A 30 14.61 -4.58 11.57
CA ILE A 30 13.63 -4.09 12.52
C ILE A 30 12.82 -5.32 12.89
N LYS A 31 13.25 -6.01 13.94
CA LYS A 31 12.35 -6.86 14.70
C LYS A 31 11.35 -5.90 15.29
N ILE A 32 10.15 -5.86 14.72
CA ILE A 32 9.00 -5.16 15.31
C ILE A 32 8.67 -5.91 16.60
N SER A 33 9.35 -5.52 17.67
CA SER A 33 9.05 -5.91 19.04
C SER A 33 7.77 -5.20 19.45
N THR A 34 6.77 -5.97 19.87
CA THR A 34 5.68 -5.59 20.80
C THR A 34 5.11 -4.19 20.60
N THR A 35 3.94 -4.11 19.97
CA THR A 35 3.08 -2.94 19.83
C THR A 35 3.19 -2.02 21.06
N GLU A 36 3.88 -0.90 20.89
CA GLU A 36 4.00 0.11 21.95
C GLU A 36 2.58 0.62 22.28
N ILE A 37 2.30 0.75 23.58
CA ILE A 37 1.04 1.32 24.07
C ILE A 37 0.93 2.75 23.52
N GLY A 38 0.05 2.97 22.54
CA GLY A 38 -0.16 4.27 21.88
C GLY A 38 0.09 4.32 20.37
N THR A 39 0.61 3.26 19.73
CA THR A 39 0.78 3.25 18.27
C THR A 39 -0.54 3.08 17.52
N ASN A 40 -0.77 3.89 16.49
CA ASN A 40 -1.93 3.79 15.60
C ASN A 40 -1.92 2.42 14.88
N LEU A 41 -2.84 1.53 15.26
CA LEU A 41 -2.98 0.18 14.71
C LEU A 41 -3.10 0.17 13.18
N GLN A 42 -3.83 1.13 12.60
CA GLN A 42 -3.97 1.27 11.15
C GLN A 42 -2.61 1.52 10.50
N GLU A 43 -1.84 2.48 11.01
CA GLU A 43 -0.55 2.86 10.47
C GLU A 43 0.46 1.71 10.54
N VAL A 44 0.53 1.00 11.66
CA VAL A 44 1.44 -0.16 11.79
C VAL A 44 1.04 -1.30 10.85
N ALA A 45 -0.25 -1.62 10.75
CA ALA A 45 -0.73 -2.66 9.84
C ALA A 45 -0.45 -2.31 8.37
N ILE A 46 -0.69 -1.05 7.97
CA ILE A 46 -0.41 -0.55 6.62
C ILE A 46 1.09 -0.63 6.32
N ASN A 47 1.95 -0.15 7.21
CA ASN A 47 3.40 -0.17 6.99
C ASN A 47 3.94 -1.61 6.87
N ASN A 48 3.44 -2.54 7.69
CA ASN A 48 3.79 -3.97 7.58
C ASN A 48 3.34 -4.56 6.23
N ALA A 49 2.13 -4.22 5.78
CA ALA A 49 1.60 -4.65 4.49
C ALA A 49 2.41 -4.08 3.32
N VAL A 50 2.75 -2.78 3.35
CA VAL A 50 3.56 -2.11 2.32
C VAL A 50 4.96 -2.72 2.24
N GLU A 51 5.59 -3.01 3.38
CA GLU A 51 6.91 -3.65 3.42
C GLU A 51 6.88 -5.04 2.78
N ASN A 52 5.90 -5.87 3.18
CA ASN A 52 5.76 -7.20 2.59
C ASN A 52 5.40 -7.13 1.10
N PHE A 53 4.52 -6.21 0.72
CA PHE A 53 4.06 -6.04 -0.65
C PHE A 53 5.21 -5.67 -1.57
N SER A 54 6.00 -4.67 -1.17
CA SER A 54 7.13 -4.15 -1.94
C SER A 54 8.24 -5.18 -2.15
N THR A 55 8.36 -6.13 -1.22
CA THR A 55 9.44 -7.15 -1.24
C THR A 55 8.98 -8.47 -1.87
N ASN A 56 7.75 -8.90 -1.59
CA ASN A 56 7.31 -10.28 -1.80
C ASN A 56 6.08 -10.42 -2.70
N CYS A 57 5.51 -9.33 -3.24
CA CYS A 57 4.32 -9.38 -4.08
C CYS A 57 4.65 -8.98 -5.53
N ASN A 58 4.30 -9.84 -6.50
CA ASN A 58 4.56 -9.53 -7.91
C ASN A 58 3.74 -8.34 -8.43
N LEU A 59 2.58 -8.03 -7.81
CA LEU A 59 1.78 -6.86 -8.17
C LEU A 59 2.57 -5.55 -7.99
N PHE A 60 3.55 -5.51 -7.09
CA PHE A 60 4.41 -4.33 -6.91
C PHE A 60 5.16 -3.93 -8.18
N LYS A 61 5.41 -4.86 -9.11
CA LYS A 61 6.11 -4.58 -10.36
C LYS A 61 5.23 -3.84 -11.38
N ASN A 62 3.91 -3.99 -11.29
CA ASN A 62 2.99 -3.63 -12.35
C ASN A 62 2.60 -2.14 -12.35
N ASP A 63 2.57 -1.53 -11.16
CA ASP A 63 2.08 -0.16 -10.99
C ASP A 63 3.08 0.69 -10.22
N SER A 64 2.99 2.02 -10.33
CA SER A 64 3.81 2.99 -9.60
C SER A 64 3.07 3.65 -8.43
N VAL A 65 1.76 3.49 -8.37
CA VAL A 65 0.84 4.12 -7.42
C VAL A 65 -0.14 3.07 -6.92
N PHE A 66 -0.32 3.02 -5.60
CA PHE A 66 -1.20 2.08 -4.92
C PHE A 66 -2.12 2.80 -3.94
N SER A 67 -3.42 2.52 -4.02
CA SER A 67 -4.38 2.87 -2.98
C SER A 67 -4.31 1.81 -1.89
N VAL A 68 -4.35 2.25 -0.63
CA VAL A 68 -4.35 1.37 0.54
C VAL A 68 -5.61 1.60 1.35
N ASN A 69 -6.35 0.53 1.61
CA ASN A 69 -7.55 0.55 2.46
C ASN A 69 -7.28 -0.26 3.73
N PHE A 70 -7.78 0.22 4.86
CA PHE A 70 -7.68 -0.47 6.15
C PHE A 70 -9.08 -0.71 6.70
N GLU A 71 -9.31 -1.90 7.23
CA GLU A 71 -10.52 -2.25 7.96
C GLU A 71 -10.12 -2.83 9.32
N ASP A 72 -10.70 -2.30 10.39
CA ASP A 72 -10.42 -2.72 11.77
C ASP A 72 -11.03 -4.09 12.14
N SER A 73 -11.81 -4.64 11.23
CA SER A 73 -12.56 -5.88 11.38
C SER A 73 -12.88 -6.43 10.00
N VAL A 74 -13.13 -7.74 9.90
CA VAL A 74 -13.35 -8.40 8.61
C VAL A 74 -14.68 -9.13 8.61
N PHE A 75 -15.50 -8.90 7.59
CA PHE A 75 -16.71 -9.70 7.39
C PHE A 75 -16.40 -11.01 6.69
N TYR A 76 -17.06 -12.06 7.17
CA TYR A 76 -17.18 -13.32 6.49
C TYR A 76 -18.06 -13.13 5.27
N LYS A 77 -17.52 -13.47 4.09
CA LYS A 77 -18.21 -13.66 2.82
C LYS A 77 -19.66 -13.12 2.77
N SER A 78 -19.86 -12.05 2.00
CA SER A 78 -21.20 -11.66 1.57
C SER A 78 -21.86 -12.74 0.72
N THR A 79 -23.15 -13.01 0.98
CA THR A 79 -23.96 -13.98 0.23
C THR A 79 -25.16 -13.27 -0.37
N LEU A 80 -25.49 -13.60 -1.62
CA LEU A 80 -26.67 -13.08 -2.29
C LEU A 80 -27.89 -13.91 -1.86
N ILE A 81 -28.86 -13.28 -1.22
CA ILE A 81 -30.10 -13.92 -0.77
C ILE A 81 -31.32 -13.32 -1.47
N GLN A 82 -32.42 -14.05 -1.53
CA GLN A 82 -33.67 -13.54 -2.08
C GLN A 82 -34.22 -12.40 -1.19
N ALA A 83 -34.64 -11.30 -1.80
CA ALA A 83 -35.16 -10.16 -1.06
C ALA A 83 -36.56 -10.43 -0.51
N ASP A 84 -36.81 -10.00 0.73
CA ASP A 84 -38.14 -10.01 1.32
C ASP A 84 -39.00 -8.91 0.69
N LYS A 85 -39.92 -9.33 -0.19
CA LYS A 85 -40.85 -8.44 -0.91
C LYS A 85 -41.83 -7.71 0.02
N THR A 86 -42.01 -8.18 1.25
CA THR A 86 -42.85 -7.48 2.25
C THR A 86 -42.13 -6.30 2.89
N LYS A 87 -40.79 -6.40 3.00
CA LYS A 87 -39.92 -5.37 3.58
C LYS A 87 -39.45 -4.34 2.54
N TYR A 88 -39.16 -4.79 1.32
CA TYR A 88 -38.65 -3.93 0.24
C TYR A 88 -39.65 -3.84 -0.91
N LYS A 89 -40.25 -2.65 -1.07
CA LYS A 89 -41.28 -2.37 -2.09
C LYS A 89 -40.72 -1.84 -3.42
N ASP A 90 -39.40 -1.78 -3.56
CA ASP A 90 -38.71 -1.21 -4.73
C ASP A 90 -38.49 -2.21 -5.88
N GLY A 91 -39.08 -3.41 -5.78
CA GLY A 91 -39.01 -4.43 -6.82
C GLY A 91 -37.71 -5.22 -6.85
N ARG A 92 -36.77 -5.00 -5.92
CA ARG A 92 -35.54 -5.80 -5.86
C ARG A 92 -35.86 -7.28 -5.62
N THR A 93 -35.17 -8.17 -6.34
CA THR A 93 -35.37 -9.62 -6.23
C THR A 93 -34.37 -10.29 -5.30
N HIS A 94 -33.19 -9.69 -5.13
CA HIS A 94 -32.11 -10.19 -4.29
C HIS A 94 -31.46 -9.06 -3.50
N GLN A 95 -30.79 -9.42 -2.42
CA GLN A 95 -29.99 -8.51 -1.61
C GLN A 95 -28.73 -9.22 -1.14
N TRP A 96 -27.64 -8.46 -0.99
CA TRP A 96 -26.45 -8.96 -0.33
C TRP A 96 -26.65 -8.97 1.17
N GLU A 97 -26.50 -10.14 1.77
CA GLU A 97 -26.40 -10.30 3.22
C GLU A 97 -24.93 -10.48 3.59
N ARG A 98 -24.48 -9.69 4.56
CA ARG A 98 -23.12 -9.71 5.07
C ARG A 98 -23.03 -10.85 6.09
N GLY A 99 -22.01 -11.69 6.00
CA GLY A 99 -21.81 -12.77 6.97
C GLY A 99 -21.17 -12.28 8.28
N ASP A 100 -20.79 -13.23 9.12
CA ASP A 100 -20.24 -13.01 10.47
C ASP A 100 -19.07 -12.03 10.50
N LEU A 101 -19.02 -11.17 11.51
CA LEU A 101 -17.89 -10.27 11.75
C LEU A 101 -16.76 -10.98 12.52
N TYR A 102 -15.53 -10.85 12.04
CA TYR A 102 -14.31 -11.34 12.68
C TYR A 102 -13.54 -10.14 13.27
N ASP A 103 -13.78 -9.82 14.54
CA ASP A 103 -13.23 -8.63 15.21
C ASP A 103 -11.76 -8.79 15.70
N GLY A 104 -11.28 -10.03 15.85
CA GLY A 104 -9.89 -10.31 16.24
C GLY A 104 -8.86 -10.13 15.11
N ILE A 105 -9.30 -9.70 13.92
CA ILE A 105 -8.48 -9.57 12.72
C ILE A 105 -8.70 -8.17 12.14
N VAL A 106 -7.61 -7.51 11.76
CA VAL A 106 -7.67 -6.32 10.90
C VAL A 106 -7.23 -6.69 9.49
N SER A 107 -7.64 -5.90 8.50
CA SER A 107 -7.20 -6.11 7.12
C SER A 107 -6.65 -4.86 6.46
N VAL A 108 -5.71 -5.09 5.54
CA VAL A 108 -5.15 -4.05 4.67
C VAL A 108 -5.25 -4.53 3.24
N GLU A 109 -5.92 -3.76 2.39
CA GLU A 109 -5.97 -3.98 0.95
C GLU A 109 -5.00 -3.04 0.25
N ILE A 110 -4.20 -3.57 -0.67
CA ILE A 110 -3.31 -2.78 -1.54
C ILE A 110 -3.68 -3.09 -3.00
N VAL A 111 -4.10 -2.07 -3.74
CA VAL A 111 -4.51 -2.17 -5.14
C VAL A 111 -3.79 -1.11 -5.97
N GLY A 112 -3.26 -1.51 -7.12
CA GLY A 112 -2.70 -0.57 -8.10
C GLY A 112 -3.80 0.29 -8.69
N THR A 113 -3.59 1.61 -8.77
CA THR A 113 -4.65 2.54 -9.20
C THR A 113 -4.16 3.44 -10.33
N ARG A 114 -5.07 3.68 -11.27
CA ARG A 114 -4.94 4.68 -12.34
C ARG A 114 -5.98 5.79 -12.19
N TYR A 115 -6.76 5.73 -11.11
CA TYR A 115 -7.80 6.70 -10.82
C TYR A 115 -7.17 8.06 -10.51
N LYS A 116 -7.78 9.11 -11.04
CA LYS A 116 -7.40 10.49 -10.74
C LYS A 116 -8.50 11.19 -9.97
N TYR A 117 -8.12 11.88 -8.90
CA TYR A 117 -9.03 12.71 -8.12
C TYR A 117 -9.12 14.10 -8.73
N TYR A 118 -10.34 14.61 -8.80
CA TYR A 118 -10.57 16.01 -9.08
C TYR A 118 -10.09 16.88 -7.92
N TYR A 119 -9.21 17.82 -8.22
CA TYR A 119 -8.70 18.81 -7.27
C TYR A 119 -9.40 20.15 -7.47
N SER A 120 -10.06 20.63 -6.41
CA SER A 120 -10.41 22.03 -6.21
C SER A 120 -10.27 22.39 -4.73
N GLU A 121 -10.23 23.70 -4.41
CA GLU A 121 -10.16 24.14 -3.01
C GLU A 121 -11.38 23.67 -2.20
N GLU A 122 -12.53 23.47 -2.85
CA GLU A 122 -13.76 22.99 -2.21
C GLU A 122 -13.79 21.46 -2.01
N THR A 123 -12.97 20.69 -2.74
CA THR A 123 -12.96 19.22 -2.67
C THR A 123 -11.69 18.65 -2.05
N LYS A 124 -10.69 19.48 -1.73
CA LYS A 124 -9.38 19.01 -1.25
C LYS A 124 -9.45 18.16 0.02
N ASP A 125 -10.42 18.40 0.90
CA ASP A 125 -10.59 17.64 2.14
C ASP A 125 -11.06 16.18 1.91
N LYS A 126 -11.42 15.82 0.67
CA LYS A 126 -11.77 14.44 0.28
C LYS A 126 -10.57 13.63 -0.21
N LEU A 127 -9.41 14.27 -0.37
CA LEU A 127 -8.20 13.62 -0.82
C LEU A 127 -7.62 12.70 0.28
N PRO A 128 -6.74 11.75 -0.08
CA PRO A 128 -5.96 11.01 0.90
C PRO A 128 -5.27 11.94 1.90
N THR A 129 -5.12 11.48 3.15
CA THR A 129 -4.51 12.28 4.25
C THR A 129 -3.12 11.76 4.64
N LYS A 130 -2.78 10.53 4.25
CA LYS A 130 -1.49 9.89 4.55
C LYS A 130 -0.88 9.22 3.31
N TYR A 131 0.44 9.10 3.33
CA TYR A 131 1.18 8.40 2.28
C TYR A 131 2.52 7.84 2.78
N VAL A 132 3.07 6.90 2.01
CA VAL A 132 4.47 6.48 2.09
C VAL A 132 5.03 6.29 0.68
N ILE A 133 6.28 6.73 0.47
CA ILE A 133 7.02 6.46 -0.77
C ILE A 133 8.02 5.35 -0.49
N LYS A 134 7.83 4.18 -1.12
CA LYS A 134 8.71 3.02 -1.00
C LYS A 134 9.27 2.65 -2.37
N ASN A 135 10.60 2.62 -2.48
CA ASN A 135 11.33 2.36 -3.72
C ASN A 135 10.83 3.22 -4.90
N GLY A 136 10.57 4.50 -4.64
CA GLY A 136 10.06 5.46 -5.63
C GLY A 136 8.58 5.32 -5.98
N LYS A 137 7.85 4.36 -5.40
CA LYS A 137 6.42 4.13 -5.64
C LYS A 137 5.58 4.67 -4.50
N LEU A 138 4.41 5.21 -4.85
CA LEU A 138 3.51 5.87 -3.90
C LEU A 138 2.45 4.90 -3.38
N PHE A 139 2.28 4.91 -2.07
CA PHE A 139 1.16 4.28 -1.36
C PHE A 139 0.43 5.38 -0.59
N TYR A 140 -0.89 5.46 -0.68
CA TYR A 140 -1.69 6.48 0.00
C TYR A 140 -2.96 5.89 0.61
N TRP A 141 -3.48 6.52 1.66
CA TRP A 141 -4.72 6.13 2.34
C TRP A 141 -5.38 7.33 3.05
N TRP A 142 -6.59 7.09 3.54
CA TRP A 142 -7.34 8.00 4.40
C TRP A 142 -7.18 7.55 5.85
N ASP A 143 -6.80 8.50 6.70
CA ASP A 143 -6.81 8.39 8.15
C ASP A 143 -7.61 9.56 8.68
N ASP A 144 -8.81 9.27 9.19
CA ASP A 144 -9.80 10.28 9.63
C ASP A 144 -9.29 11.12 10.82
N ASN A 145 -8.21 10.70 11.48
CA ASN A 145 -7.60 11.45 12.57
C ASN A 145 -6.67 12.58 12.08
N TYR A 146 -6.40 12.67 10.78
CA TYR A 146 -5.48 13.65 10.21
C TYR A 146 -6.13 14.41 9.05
N PRO A 147 -6.01 15.75 9.01
CA PRO A 147 -6.49 16.53 7.88
C PRO A 147 -5.58 16.36 6.65
N VAL A 148 -6.10 16.71 5.48
CA VAL A 148 -5.30 16.85 4.27
C VAL A 148 -4.34 18.02 4.42
N THR A 149 -3.07 17.82 4.04
CA THR A 149 -2.01 18.85 4.11
C THR A 149 -1.53 19.26 2.71
N GLU A 150 -0.92 20.44 2.60
CA GLU A 150 -0.28 20.89 1.35
C GLU A 150 0.86 19.97 0.91
N GLU A 151 1.52 19.29 1.88
CA GLU A 151 2.55 18.29 1.61
C GLU A 151 1.98 17.10 0.82
N ILE A 152 0.90 16.48 1.29
CA ILE A 152 0.31 15.35 0.57
C ILE A 152 -0.28 15.80 -0.77
N ILE A 153 -0.92 16.98 -0.84
CA ILE A 153 -1.40 17.53 -2.12
C ILE A 153 -0.25 17.64 -3.13
N THR A 154 0.90 18.15 -2.71
CA THR A 154 2.10 18.25 -3.56
C THR A 154 2.58 16.88 -4.05
N VAL A 155 2.55 15.87 -3.18
CA VAL A 155 2.91 14.49 -3.52
C VAL A 155 1.91 13.89 -4.52
N LEU A 156 0.61 14.08 -4.32
CA LEU A 156 -0.42 13.58 -5.23
C LEU A 156 -0.30 14.22 -6.62
N TRP A 157 0.03 15.51 -6.71
CA TRP A 157 0.38 16.17 -7.98
C TRP A 157 1.61 15.54 -8.64
N LYS A 158 2.69 15.34 -7.88
CA LYS A 158 3.94 14.76 -8.38
C LYS A 158 3.74 13.36 -8.98
N TYR A 159 2.84 12.56 -8.41
CA TYR A 159 2.51 11.22 -8.88
C TYR A 159 1.35 11.19 -9.90
N ASN A 160 0.89 12.34 -10.39
CA ASN A 160 -0.18 12.47 -11.40
C ASN A 160 -1.52 11.83 -10.97
N ILE A 161 -1.81 11.90 -9.67
CA ILE A 161 -3.06 11.41 -9.07
C ILE A 161 -4.16 12.49 -9.11
N LEU A 162 -3.79 13.76 -9.22
CA LEU A 162 -4.73 14.87 -9.27
C LEU A 162 -4.98 15.35 -10.70
N GLN A 163 -6.18 15.86 -10.94
CA GLN A 163 -6.57 16.54 -12.17
C GLN A 163 -7.44 17.77 -11.86
N LYS A 164 -7.35 18.81 -12.69
CA LYS A 164 -8.19 20.03 -12.56
C LYS A 164 -9.46 19.96 -13.39
N ASP A 165 -9.49 19.11 -14.40
CA ASP A 165 -10.68 18.91 -15.21
C ASP A 165 -11.55 17.86 -14.54
N TYR A 166 -12.84 18.13 -14.38
CA TYR A 166 -13.81 17.14 -13.93
C TYR A 166 -14.09 16.17 -15.08
N ILE A 167 -13.08 15.40 -15.46
CA ILE A 167 -13.24 14.28 -16.38
C ILE A 167 -13.80 13.16 -15.53
N ILE A 168 -15.08 12.86 -15.73
CA ILE A 168 -15.66 11.60 -15.27
C ILE A 168 -14.87 10.53 -16.02
N SER A 169 -13.87 9.95 -15.35
CA SER A 169 -13.29 8.70 -15.82
C SER A 169 -14.47 7.76 -15.95
N GLU A 170 -14.72 7.22 -17.14
CA GLU A 170 -15.56 6.05 -17.23
C GLU A 170 -15.05 5.08 -16.17
N PHE A 171 -15.95 4.66 -15.28
CA PHE A 171 -15.64 3.66 -14.27
C PHE A 171 -15.39 2.35 -15.01
N LEU A 172 -14.20 2.23 -15.61
CA LEU A 172 -13.72 1.03 -16.25
C LEU A 172 -13.35 0.08 -15.12
N SER A 173 -14.34 -0.69 -14.66
CA SER A 173 -14.11 -1.80 -13.77
C SER A 173 -13.35 -2.88 -14.54
N ASP A 174 -12.09 -3.10 -14.17
CA ASP A 174 -11.33 -4.24 -14.63
C ASP A 174 -11.56 -5.41 -13.65
N ASP A 175 -12.51 -6.27 -13.97
CA ASP A 175 -12.83 -7.46 -13.16
C ASP A 175 -11.65 -8.44 -13.05
N SER A 176 -10.62 -8.28 -13.89
CA SER A 176 -9.37 -9.06 -13.81
C SER A 176 -8.34 -8.45 -12.87
N GLN A 177 -8.50 -7.18 -12.48
CA GLN A 177 -7.57 -6.47 -11.61
C GLN A 177 -7.50 -7.17 -10.24
N LYS A 178 -6.26 -7.45 -9.80
CA LYS A 178 -6.01 -8.10 -8.52
C LYS A 178 -5.53 -7.09 -7.48
N GLY A 179 -6.03 -7.25 -6.26
CA GLY A 179 -5.50 -6.65 -5.05
C GLY A 179 -4.70 -7.66 -4.22
N ALA A 180 -3.88 -7.13 -3.32
CA ALA A 180 -3.28 -7.90 -2.24
C ALA A 180 -4.00 -7.58 -0.93
N HIS A 181 -4.68 -8.58 -0.36
CA HIS A 181 -5.39 -8.45 0.90
C HIS A 181 -4.55 -9.10 1.99
N TYR A 182 -4.14 -8.29 2.97
CA TYR A 182 -3.46 -8.72 4.16
C TYR A 182 -4.47 -8.84 5.29
N TYR A 183 -4.39 -9.95 6.01
CA TYR A 183 -5.17 -10.20 7.21
C TYR A 183 -4.17 -10.35 8.34
N PHE A 184 -4.29 -9.53 9.38
CA PHE A 184 -3.40 -9.53 10.53
C PHE A 184 -4.19 -9.87 11.80
N CYS A 185 -3.56 -10.60 12.72
CA CYS A 185 -4.11 -10.74 14.07
C CYS A 185 -4.01 -9.39 14.80
N LYS A 186 -5.14 -8.87 15.29
CA LYS A 186 -5.22 -7.53 15.93
C LYS A 186 -4.24 -7.38 17.10
N ASN A 187 -4.02 -8.45 17.87
CA ASN A 187 -3.12 -8.48 19.02
C ASN A 187 -1.64 -8.75 18.67
N ASP A 188 -1.34 -9.17 17.44
CA ASP A 188 0.01 -9.54 17.01
C ASP A 188 0.12 -9.40 15.48
N LEU A 189 0.51 -8.21 15.03
CA LEU A 189 0.64 -7.88 13.60
C LEU A 189 1.80 -8.61 12.90
N SER A 190 2.66 -9.34 13.63
CA SER A 190 3.65 -10.21 12.99
C SER A 190 2.99 -11.48 12.41
N LYS A 191 1.79 -11.84 12.90
CA LYS A 191 1.01 -12.97 12.41
C LYS A 191 -0.01 -12.51 11.39
N TYR A 192 0.29 -12.79 10.13
CA TYR A 192 -0.58 -12.42 9.03
C TYR A 192 -0.61 -13.44 7.91
N LYS A 193 -1.60 -13.28 7.05
CA LYS A 193 -1.68 -13.97 5.75
C LYS A 193 -2.00 -12.97 4.66
N ARG A 194 -1.38 -13.16 3.51
CA ARG A 194 -1.67 -12.41 2.28
C ARG A 194 -2.45 -13.28 1.31
N VAL A 195 -3.51 -12.72 0.74
CA VAL A 195 -4.27 -13.31 -0.37
C VAL A 195 -4.17 -12.35 -1.55
N VAL A 196 -3.85 -12.88 -2.74
CA VAL A 196 -3.88 -12.11 -3.98
C VAL A 196 -5.06 -12.58 -4.80
N THR A 197 -6.02 -11.70 -5.05
CA THR A 197 -7.30 -12.05 -5.68
C THR A 197 -7.88 -10.85 -6.42
N ASN A 198 -8.80 -11.10 -7.35
CA ASN A 198 -9.64 -10.09 -8.00
C ASN A 198 -11.03 -9.97 -7.35
N ILE A 199 -11.30 -10.74 -6.28
CA ILE A 199 -12.55 -10.66 -5.53
C ILE A 199 -12.37 -9.61 -4.42
N GLY A 200 -13.27 -8.62 -4.37
CA GLY A 200 -13.25 -7.56 -3.36
C GLY A 200 -13.25 -8.08 -1.92
N LEU A 201 -12.61 -7.32 -1.03
CA LEU A 201 -12.50 -7.68 0.39
C LEU A 201 -13.90 -7.83 1.01
N GLY A 202 -14.10 -8.86 1.84
CA GLY A 202 -15.40 -9.19 2.44
C GLY A 202 -16.34 -10.04 1.57
N TYR A 203 -16.08 -10.19 0.26
CA TYR A 203 -16.90 -11.03 -0.64
C TYR A 203 -16.43 -12.49 -0.73
N TYR A 204 -15.34 -12.83 -0.06
CA TYR A 204 -14.85 -14.20 0.04
C TYR A 204 -14.46 -14.53 1.47
N LYS A 205 -14.28 -15.82 1.75
CA LYS A 205 -13.89 -16.30 3.07
C LYS A 205 -12.46 -15.85 3.40
N PRO A 206 -12.23 -15.09 4.48
CA PRO A 206 -10.88 -14.74 4.92
C PRO A 206 -10.05 -16.01 5.20
N PRO A 207 -8.72 -15.97 4.99
CA PRO A 207 -7.87 -17.10 5.31
C PRO A 207 -7.91 -17.40 6.81
N LYS A 208 -7.75 -18.67 7.20
CA LYS A 208 -7.66 -19.04 8.62
C LYS A 208 -6.34 -18.53 9.21
N LEU A 209 -6.39 -17.65 10.22
CA LEU A 209 -5.23 -17.22 11.00
C LEU A 209 -5.18 -17.93 12.35
N LYS A 210 -3.98 -18.10 12.90
CA LYS A 210 -3.76 -18.59 14.26
C LYS A 210 -3.39 -17.39 15.14
N CYS A 211 -4.41 -16.70 15.66
CA CYS A 211 -4.18 -15.48 16.45
C CYS A 211 -3.81 -15.72 17.93
N ASN A 212 -3.78 -16.99 18.34
CA ASN A 212 -3.65 -17.49 19.70
C ASN A 212 -4.88 -17.21 20.56
#